data_AF-Q2IGW7-F1
#
_entry.id   AF-Q2IGW7-F1
#
_cell.length_a   1.000
_cell.length_b   1.000
_cell.length_c   1.000
_cell.angle_alpha   90.00
_cell.angle_beta   90.00
_cell.angle_gamma   90.00
#
_symmetry.space_group_name_H-M   'P 1'
#
loop_
_entity.id
_entity.type
_entity.pdbx_description
1 polymer ?
#
loop_
_entity_poly.entity_id
_entity_poly.type
_entity_poly.pdbx_seq_one_letter_code
_entity_poly.pdbx_strand_id
1 'polypeptide(L)'
;MTDWLWPIIACVALAGTPATRVAEAEKAIRARAPGVQWRTPLVADVTFDGRADHVFLGSSGNTSSVGIVDGARGDRAWVLEFVHDPARASGLCGAPGDATIALEDPGIDLAELGCDDASDDASCETARRTAAYLRRAAERGGKGIVLSAGDCDAVHVHFDGTSFRWWRR
;
A
#
# COMPACT_ATOMS: atom_id res chain seq x y z
N MET A 1 -36.74 -43.18 28.64
CA MET A 1 -35.60 -42.65 27.88
C MET A 1 -36.08 -41.35 27.28
N THR A 2 -35.67 -40.24 27.89
CA THR A 2 -36.14 -38.90 27.55
C THR A 2 -34.96 -38.19 26.90
N ASP A 3 -34.94 -38.14 25.58
CA ASP A 3 -33.90 -37.45 24.82
C ASP A 3 -34.11 -35.93 24.91
N TRP A 4 -33.16 -35.26 25.55
CA TRP A 4 -33.09 -33.81 25.62
C TRP A 4 -32.25 -33.30 24.45
N LEU A 5 -32.91 -32.71 23.45
CA LEU A 5 -32.24 -32.00 22.36
C LEU A 5 -31.81 -30.62 22.84
N TRP A 6 -30.49 -30.40 22.97
CA TRP A 6 -29.92 -29.07 23.16
C TRP A 6 -29.91 -28.28 21.84
N PRO A 7 -30.27 -26.98 21.83
CA PRO A 7 -30.08 -26.15 20.67
C PRO A 7 -28.60 -25.77 20.53
N ILE A 8 -28.00 -26.17 19.42
CA ILE A 8 -26.70 -25.65 18.97
C ILE A 8 -26.95 -24.19 18.54
N ILE A 9 -26.58 -23.23 19.38
CA ILE A 9 -26.52 -21.82 18.99
C ILE A 9 -25.28 -21.67 18.11
N ALA A 10 -25.49 -21.60 16.80
CA ALA A 10 -24.43 -21.21 15.86
C ALA A 10 -24.15 -19.72 16.05
N CYS A 11 -23.01 -19.38 16.64
CA CYS A 11 -22.43 -18.03 16.56
C CYS A 11 -22.08 -17.74 15.11
N VAL A 12 -23.00 -17.11 14.38
CA VAL A 12 -22.68 -16.47 13.10
C VAL A 12 -21.78 -15.27 13.42
N ALA A 13 -20.48 -15.41 13.15
CA ALA A 13 -19.58 -14.26 13.14
C ALA A 13 -20.04 -13.33 12.02
N LEU A 14 -20.65 -12.20 12.40
CA LEU A 14 -21.03 -11.13 11.47
C LEU A 14 -19.75 -10.50 10.92
N ALA A 15 -19.27 -11.00 9.78
CA ALA A 15 -18.30 -10.28 8.99
C ALA A 15 -18.95 -8.93 8.58
N GLY A 16 -18.36 -7.82 9.02
CA GLY A 16 -18.83 -6.49 8.67
C GLY A 16 -18.93 -6.32 7.15
N THR A 17 -19.97 -5.62 6.70
CA THR A 17 -20.19 -5.42 5.27
C THR A 17 -19.00 -4.69 4.63
N PRO A 18 -18.70 -4.91 3.33
CA PRO A 18 -17.63 -4.19 2.64
C PRO A 18 -17.72 -2.67 2.77
N ALA A 19 -18.93 -2.10 2.74
CA ALA A 19 -19.15 -0.66 2.89
C ALA A 19 -18.74 -0.14 4.28
N THR A 20 -19.00 -0.90 5.33
CA THR A 20 -18.60 -0.54 6.70
C THR A 20 -17.07 -0.51 6.84
N ARG A 21 -16.37 -1.49 6.24
CA ARG A 21 -14.91 -1.56 6.28
C ARG A 21 -14.23 -0.40 5.55
N VAL A 22 -14.78 0.03 4.42
CA VAL A 22 -14.29 1.22 3.70
C VAL A 22 -14.50 2.48 4.53
N ALA A 23 -15.67 2.66 5.16
CA ALA A 23 -15.94 3.83 5.99
C ALA A 23 -15.02 3.91 7.23
N GLU A 24 -14.70 2.77 7.85
CA GLU A 24 -13.73 2.69 8.95
C GLU A 24 -12.32 3.08 8.48
N ALA A 25 -11.89 2.55 7.33
CA ALA A 25 -10.61 2.91 6.74
C ALA A 25 -10.53 4.40 6.36
N GLU A 26 -11.59 4.95 5.78
CA GLU A 26 -11.70 6.39 5.51
C GLU A 26 -11.59 7.23 6.78
N LYS A 27 -12.23 6.80 7.87
CA LYS A 27 -12.11 7.47 9.17
C LYS A 27 -10.68 7.42 9.69
N ALA A 28 -10.01 6.27 9.62
CA ALA A 28 -8.64 6.10 10.08
C ALA A 28 -7.65 6.97 9.29
N ILE A 29 -7.74 6.98 7.95
CA ILE A 29 -6.82 7.76 7.12
C ILE A 29 -7.05 9.27 7.27
N ARG A 30 -8.31 9.71 7.42
CA ARG A 30 -8.63 11.11 7.72
C ARG A 30 -8.14 11.55 9.10
N ALA A 31 -8.21 10.67 10.10
CA ALA A 31 -7.63 10.95 11.42
C ALA A 31 -6.10 11.08 11.35
N ARG A 32 -5.45 10.27 10.51
CA ARG A 32 -3.99 10.29 10.33
C ARG A 32 -3.49 11.53 9.60
N ALA A 33 -4.26 12.04 8.63
CA ALA A 33 -3.93 13.17 7.79
C ALA A 33 -5.19 14.00 7.45
N PRO A 34 -5.63 14.88 8.37
CA PRO A 34 -6.91 15.59 8.27
C PRO A 34 -6.94 16.67 7.18
N GLY A 35 -5.78 17.12 6.70
CA GLY A 35 -5.68 18.12 5.62
C GLY A 35 -5.76 17.53 4.21
N VAL A 36 -5.74 16.21 4.06
CA VAL A 36 -5.70 15.55 2.75
C VAL A 36 -7.11 15.22 2.26
N GLN A 37 -7.38 15.55 1.00
CA GLN A 37 -8.60 15.15 0.32
C GLN A 37 -8.42 13.75 -0.28
N TRP A 38 -8.93 12.75 0.42
CA TRP A 38 -8.86 11.34 0.01
C TRP A 38 -9.95 10.98 -1.01
N ARG A 39 -9.56 10.24 -2.06
CA ARG A 39 -10.44 9.61 -3.05
C ARG A 39 -10.88 8.22 -2.60
N THR A 40 -11.81 7.58 -3.30
CA THR A 40 -12.21 6.18 -3.04
C THR A 40 -11.00 5.24 -3.13
N PRO A 41 -10.85 4.28 -2.19
CA PRO A 41 -9.68 3.42 -2.15
C PRO A 41 -9.73 2.28 -3.16
N LEU A 42 -8.55 1.80 -3.54
CA LEU A 42 -8.33 0.45 -4.04
C LEU A 42 -8.28 -0.53 -2.86
N VAL A 43 -8.57 -1.81 -3.11
CA VAL A 43 -8.61 -2.85 -2.08
C VAL A 43 -7.74 -4.03 -2.49
N ALA A 44 -6.68 -4.31 -1.72
CA ALA A 44 -5.74 -5.41 -1.96
C ALA A 44 -4.88 -5.70 -0.73
N ASP A 45 -4.31 -6.89 -0.64
CA ASP A 45 -3.30 -7.21 0.38
C ASP A 45 -1.96 -6.57 0.01
N VAL A 46 -1.66 -5.40 0.59
CA VAL A 46 -0.42 -4.65 0.35
C VAL A 46 0.55 -4.71 1.54
N THR A 47 0.09 -5.24 2.68
CA THR A 47 0.91 -5.54 3.87
C THR A 47 1.38 -7.00 3.93
N PHE A 48 0.91 -7.83 3.00
CA PHE A 48 1.28 -9.22 2.76
C PHE A 48 0.92 -10.17 3.91
N ASP A 49 -0.16 -9.86 4.63
CA ASP A 49 -0.64 -10.62 5.79
C ASP A 49 -1.82 -11.56 5.45
N GLY A 50 -2.24 -11.58 4.18
CA GLY A 50 -3.34 -12.39 3.67
C GLY A 50 -4.71 -11.72 3.80
N ARG A 51 -4.78 -10.46 4.24
CA ARG A 51 -6.04 -9.69 4.35
C ARG A 51 -5.99 -8.48 3.43
N ALA A 52 -7.16 -8.07 2.95
CA ALA A 52 -7.26 -6.92 2.06
C ALA A 52 -7.17 -5.61 2.84
N ASP A 53 -6.19 -4.78 2.49
CA ASP A 53 -5.98 -3.42 2.95
C ASP A 53 -6.69 -2.41 2.04
N HIS A 54 -6.75 -1.15 2.47
CA HIS A 54 -7.30 -0.05 1.68
C HIS A 54 -6.20 0.92 1.28
N VAL A 55 -6.09 1.20 -0.02
CA VAL A 55 -5.09 2.10 -0.59
C VAL A 55 -5.78 3.32 -1.17
N PHE A 56 -5.50 4.49 -0.60
CA PHE A 56 -6.07 5.78 -0.95
C PHE A 56 -5.05 6.60 -1.74
N LEU A 57 -5.54 7.28 -2.76
CA LEU A 57 -4.87 8.48 -3.29
C LEU A 57 -5.53 9.70 -2.67
N GLY A 58 -4.71 10.64 -2.22
CA GLY A 58 -5.18 11.93 -1.73
C GLY A 58 -4.30 13.06 -2.20
N SER A 59 -4.78 14.29 -2.04
CA SER A 59 -4.04 15.49 -2.36
C SER A 59 -4.28 16.60 -1.34
N SER A 60 -3.27 17.44 -1.12
CA SER A 60 -3.35 18.67 -0.34
C SER A 60 -2.38 19.70 -0.92
N GLY A 61 -2.90 20.78 -1.50
CA GLY A 61 -2.08 21.80 -2.16
C GLY A 61 -1.23 21.20 -3.29
N ASN A 62 0.10 21.34 -3.19
CA ASN A 62 1.06 20.83 -4.18
C ASN A 62 1.60 19.43 -3.85
N THR A 63 0.88 18.66 -3.05
CA THR A 63 1.31 17.33 -2.58
C THR A 63 0.26 16.29 -2.94
N SER A 64 0.70 15.19 -3.54
CA SER A 64 -0.05 13.94 -3.62
C SER A 64 0.36 12.99 -2.50
N SER A 65 -0.58 12.20 -2.02
CA SER A 65 -0.37 11.27 -0.91
C SER A 65 -0.89 9.88 -1.26
N VAL A 66 -0.10 8.86 -0.96
CA VAL A 66 -0.56 7.46 -0.93
C VAL A 66 -0.84 7.11 0.52
N GLY A 67 -2.12 6.90 0.83
CA GLY A 67 -2.59 6.45 2.14
C GLY A 67 -2.82 4.94 2.14
N ILE A 68 -2.37 4.23 3.16
CA ILE A 68 -2.65 2.79 3.33
C ILE A 68 -3.29 2.59 4.68
N VAL A 69 -4.36 1.82 4.76
CA VAL A 69 -4.98 1.38 6.01
C VAL A 69 -5.00 -0.15 6.07
N ASP A 70 -4.41 -0.67 7.13
CA ASP A 70 -4.31 -2.11 7.46
C ASP A 70 -5.71 -2.72 7.59
N GLY A 71 -6.02 -3.72 6.78
CA GLY A 71 -7.32 -4.41 6.80
C GLY A 71 -7.52 -5.33 8.00
N ALA A 72 -6.44 -5.77 8.64
CA ALA A 72 -6.48 -6.57 9.86
C ALA A 72 -6.69 -5.72 11.11
N ARG A 73 -6.14 -4.50 11.09
CA ARG A 73 -6.18 -3.52 12.18
C ARG A 73 -6.58 -2.17 11.60
N GLY A 74 -7.86 -2.01 11.27
CA GLY A 74 -8.44 -0.85 10.56
C GLY A 74 -8.17 0.54 11.17
N ASP A 75 -7.43 0.64 12.26
CA ASP A 75 -6.92 1.85 12.89
C ASP A 75 -5.45 2.18 12.54
N ARG A 76 -4.68 1.21 12.00
CA ARG A 76 -3.30 1.39 11.59
C ARG A 76 -3.23 1.93 10.16
N ALA A 77 -2.74 3.16 10.04
CA ALA A 77 -2.63 3.86 8.78
C ALA A 77 -1.23 4.42 8.52
N TRP A 78 -0.81 4.37 7.25
CA TRP A 78 0.42 4.98 6.74
C TRP A 78 0.08 6.02 5.68
N VAL A 79 0.92 7.05 5.58
CA VAL A 79 0.82 8.10 4.57
C VAL A 79 2.22 8.36 4.02
N LEU A 80 2.35 8.24 2.71
CA LEU A 80 3.53 8.66 1.95
C LEU A 80 3.16 9.93 1.19
N GLU A 81 4.02 10.94 1.24
CA GLU A 81 3.77 12.25 0.61
C GLU A 81 4.80 12.55 -0.47
N PHE A 82 4.31 13.04 -1.60
CA PHE A 82 5.09 13.33 -2.79
C PHE A 82 4.74 14.74 -3.27
N VAL A 83 5.73 15.64 -3.20
CA VAL A 83 5.58 17.03 -3.63
C VAL A 83 5.69 17.08 -5.16
N HIS A 84 4.84 17.87 -5.82
CA HIS A 84 4.95 18.09 -7.26
C HIS A 84 6.02 19.16 -7.54
N ASP A 85 7.28 18.74 -7.52
CA ASP A 85 8.46 19.57 -7.72
C ASP A 85 9.59 18.71 -8.31
N PRO A 86 9.80 18.72 -9.63
CA PRO A 86 10.80 17.87 -10.29
C PRO A 86 12.24 18.17 -9.87
N ALA A 87 12.50 19.30 -9.19
CA ALA A 87 13.83 19.59 -8.64
C ALA A 87 14.14 18.77 -7.37
N ARG A 88 13.13 18.13 -6.76
CA ARG A 88 13.31 17.29 -5.56
C ARG A 88 13.55 15.84 -5.94
N ALA A 89 14.44 15.19 -5.19
CA ALA A 89 14.74 13.77 -5.35
C ALA A 89 13.52 12.84 -5.12
N SER A 90 12.50 13.29 -4.39
CA SER A 90 11.24 12.56 -4.18
C SER A 90 10.04 13.27 -4.81
N GLY A 91 10.29 14.25 -5.69
CA GLY A 91 9.25 15.07 -6.28
C GLY A 91 8.66 14.44 -7.53
N LEU A 92 7.37 14.63 -7.72
CA LEU A 92 6.63 14.27 -8.93
C LEU A 92 6.80 15.39 -9.97
N CYS A 93 6.99 15.00 -11.23
CA CYS A 93 7.06 15.89 -12.38
C CYS A 93 5.68 16.32 -12.90
N GLY A 94 4.65 15.47 -12.78
CA GLY A 94 3.28 15.79 -13.23
C GLY A 94 2.61 16.84 -12.35
N ALA A 95 1.45 17.38 -12.75
CA ALA A 95 0.70 18.29 -11.89
C ALA A 95 -0.05 17.51 -10.78
N PRO A 96 -0.41 18.14 -9.64
CA PRO A 96 -1.16 17.48 -8.57
C PRO A 96 -2.45 16.79 -8.99
N GLY A 97 -3.14 17.32 -10.02
CA GLY A 97 -4.37 16.73 -10.54
C GLY A 97 -4.17 15.42 -11.31
N ASP A 98 -2.95 15.20 -11.84
CA ASP A 98 -2.64 14.09 -12.74
C ASP A 98 -2.22 12.82 -11.99
N ALA A 99 -2.09 12.90 -10.66
CA ALA A 99 -1.72 11.76 -9.85
C ALA A 99 -2.77 10.65 -9.95
N THR A 100 -2.30 9.43 -10.17
CA THR A 100 -3.08 8.20 -10.21
C THR A 100 -2.35 7.11 -9.43
N ILE A 101 -3.12 6.16 -8.88
CA ILE A 101 -2.57 4.94 -8.27
C ILE A 101 -3.12 3.72 -8.98
N ALA A 102 -2.30 2.68 -9.09
CA ALA A 102 -2.71 1.36 -9.52
C ALA A 102 -2.03 0.28 -8.69
N LEU A 103 -2.60 -0.92 -8.70
CA LEU A 103 -1.99 -2.10 -8.08
C LEU A 103 -1.04 -2.76 -9.08
N GLU A 104 0.09 -3.23 -8.58
CA GLU A 104 1.07 -3.97 -9.36
C GLU A 104 1.57 -5.22 -8.60
N ASP A 105 2.28 -6.09 -9.29
CA ASP A 105 3.04 -7.13 -8.58
C ASP A 105 4.22 -6.47 -7.85
N PRO A 106 4.39 -6.73 -6.54
CA PRO A 106 5.41 -6.06 -5.77
C PRO A 106 6.79 -6.53 -6.21
N GLY A 107 7.67 -5.58 -6.48
CA GLY A 107 9.03 -5.87 -6.93
C GLY A 107 9.96 -4.67 -6.81
N ILE A 108 11.24 -4.94 -7.00
CA ILE A 108 12.29 -3.95 -7.19
C ILE A 108 13.08 -4.41 -8.42
N ASP A 109 13.27 -3.51 -9.39
CA ASP A 109 14.20 -3.76 -10.47
C ASP A 109 15.63 -3.48 -9.98
N LEU A 110 16.38 -4.54 -9.74
CA LEU A 110 17.75 -4.43 -9.23
C LEU A 110 18.70 -3.79 -10.26
N ALA A 111 18.43 -3.95 -11.56
CA ALA A 111 19.26 -3.36 -12.60
C ALA A 111 19.06 -1.84 -12.65
N GLU A 112 17.83 -1.36 -12.46
CA GLU A 112 17.52 0.08 -12.40
C GLU A 112 18.13 0.75 -11.15
N LEU A 113 18.32 -0.01 -10.06
CA LEU A 113 19.04 0.46 -8.88
C LEU A 113 20.58 0.35 -9.01
N GLY A 114 21.11 -0.14 -10.13
CA GLY A 114 22.55 -0.36 -10.30
C GLY A 114 23.11 -1.50 -9.44
N CYS A 115 22.24 -2.40 -8.98
CA CYS A 115 22.57 -3.54 -8.14
C CYS A 115 22.71 -4.83 -8.96
N ASP A 116 23.63 -4.80 -9.93
CA ASP A 116 24.02 -6.00 -10.66
C ASP A 116 24.68 -7.06 -9.75
N ASP A 117 24.86 -8.27 -10.26
CA ASP A 117 25.41 -9.41 -9.48
C ASP A 117 26.88 -9.21 -9.05
N ALA A 118 27.55 -8.15 -9.52
CA ALA A 118 28.93 -7.83 -9.18
C ALA A 118 29.05 -6.77 -8.07
N SER A 119 27.96 -6.09 -7.71
CA SER A 119 27.98 -5.05 -6.67
C SER A 119 27.93 -5.65 -5.24
N ASP A 120 29.06 -5.56 -4.53
CA ASP A 120 29.16 -5.93 -3.11
C ASP A 120 28.71 -4.81 -2.15
N ASP A 121 28.02 -3.79 -2.64
CA ASP A 121 27.49 -2.71 -1.81
C ASP A 121 26.40 -3.24 -0.85
N ALA A 122 26.50 -2.90 0.43
CA ALA A 122 25.53 -3.28 1.46
C ALA A 122 24.09 -2.81 1.13
N SER A 123 23.95 -1.71 0.39
CA SER A 123 22.67 -1.25 -0.14
C SER A 123 22.11 -2.23 -1.18
N CYS A 124 22.95 -2.80 -2.04
CA CYS A 124 22.56 -3.80 -3.03
C CYS A 124 22.25 -5.16 -2.40
N GLU A 125 22.99 -5.57 -1.36
CA GLU A 125 22.61 -6.76 -0.58
C GLU A 125 21.21 -6.58 0.04
N THR A 126 20.93 -5.40 0.56
CA THR A 126 19.60 -5.08 1.12
C THR A 126 18.52 -5.06 0.04
N ALA A 127 18.77 -4.44 -1.11
CA ALA A 127 17.85 -4.44 -2.25
C ALA A 127 17.54 -5.87 -2.73
N ARG A 128 18.56 -6.75 -2.83
CA ARG A 128 18.38 -8.16 -3.19
C ARG A 128 17.51 -8.92 -2.18
N ARG A 129 17.75 -8.73 -0.88
CA ARG A 129 16.91 -9.34 0.17
C ARG A 129 15.46 -8.87 0.07
N THR A 130 15.25 -7.57 -0.12
CA THR A 130 13.91 -7.00 -0.29
C THR A 130 13.24 -7.54 -1.55
N ALA A 131 13.92 -7.57 -2.70
CA ALA A 131 13.39 -8.13 -3.94
C ALA A 131 12.97 -9.61 -3.78
N ALA A 132 13.77 -10.42 -3.07
CA ALA A 132 13.43 -11.80 -2.78
C ALA A 132 12.20 -11.94 -1.86
N TYR A 133 12.06 -11.05 -0.87
CA TYR A 133 10.88 -10.96 -0.02
C TYR A 133 9.62 -10.60 -0.82
N LEU A 134 9.71 -9.56 -1.67
CA LEU A 134 8.60 -9.08 -2.50
C LEU A 134 8.15 -10.14 -3.51
N ARG A 135 9.08 -10.86 -4.15
CA ARG A 135 8.74 -11.98 -5.03
C ARG A 135 7.89 -13.03 -4.31
N ARG A 136 8.29 -13.43 -3.11
CA ARG A 136 7.50 -14.38 -2.31
C ARG A 136 6.13 -13.82 -1.91
N ALA A 137 6.04 -12.52 -1.68
CA ALA A 137 4.76 -11.86 -1.40
C ALA A 137 3.84 -11.87 -2.63
N ALA A 138 4.38 -11.56 -3.81
CA ALA A 138 3.66 -11.63 -5.09
C ALA A 138 3.11 -13.05 -5.35
N GLU A 139 3.93 -14.09 -5.11
CA GLU A 139 3.53 -15.50 -5.22
C GLU A 139 2.35 -15.88 -4.31
N ARG A 140 2.17 -15.16 -3.18
CA ARG A 140 1.03 -15.32 -2.27
C ARG A 140 -0.16 -14.43 -2.61
N GLY A 141 -0.10 -13.66 -3.69
CA GLY A 141 -1.15 -12.75 -4.14
C GLY A 141 -1.04 -11.33 -3.58
N GLY A 142 0.04 -11.00 -2.86
CA GLY A 142 0.31 -9.65 -2.39
C GLY A 142 0.48 -8.65 -3.53
N LYS A 143 0.17 -7.38 -3.29
CA LYS A 143 0.27 -6.28 -4.26
C LYS A 143 1.18 -5.15 -3.81
N GLY A 144 1.90 -4.58 -4.77
CA GLY A 144 2.52 -3.27 -4.67
C GLY A 144 1.58 -2.18 -5.15
N ILE A 145 2.02 -0.93 -5.04
CA ILE A 145 1.26 0.23 -5.51
C ILE A 145 2.19 1.06 -6.40
N VAL A 146 1.76 1.33 -7.62
CA VAL A 146 2.42 2.33 -8.47
C VAL A 146 1.67 3.64 -8.37
N LEU A 147 2.39 4.71 -8.07
CA LEU A 147 1.94 6.10 -8.13
C LEU A 147 2.56 6.75 -9.36
N SER A 148 1.72 7.28 -10.24
CA SER A 148 2.14 7.98 -11.45
C SER A 148 1.50 9.37 -11.50
N ALA A 149 2.23 10.34 -12.04
CA ALA A 149 1.75 11.69 -12.32
C ALA A 149 2.35 12.16 -13.65
N GLY A 150 1.50 12.31 -14.68
CA GLY A 150 1.97 12.54 -16.05
C GLY A 150 2.78 11.35 -16.61
N ASP A 151 3.59 11.63 -17.63
CA ASP A 151 4.29 10.59 -18.41
C ASP A 151 5.72 10.27 -17.91
N CYS A 152 6.19 10.96 -16.86
CA CYS A 152 7.57 10.85 -16.38
C CYS A 152 7.71 10.23 -14.98
N ASP A 153 6.62 9.98 -14.26
CA ASP A 153 6.66 9.42 -12.90
C ASP A 153 6.11 7.99 -12.82
N ALA A 154 6.91 7.12 -12.23
CA ALA A 154 6.48 5.82 -11.69
C ALA A 154 7.18 5.59 -10.35
N VAL A 155 6.46 5.87 -9.26
CA VAL A 155 6.90 5.58 -7.89
C VAL A 155 6.30 4.26 -7.46
N HIS A 156 7.16 3.28 -7.18
CA HIS A 156 6.79 1.92 -6.84
C HIS A 156 6.85 1.73 -5.32
N VAL A 157 5.68 1.69 -4.69
CA VAL A 157 5.50 1.55 -3.24
C VAL A 157 5.29 0.08 -2.87
N HIS A 158 5.99 -0.39 -1.85
CA HIS A 158 5.88 -1.75 -1.33
C HIS A 158 6.05 -1.78 0.19
N PHE A 159 5.55 -2.84 0.83
CA PHE A 159 5.82 -3.13 2.23
C PHE A 159 7.11 -3.94 2.36
N ASP A 160 8.01 -3.59 3.27
CA ASP A 160 9.27 -4.34 3.53
C ASP A 160 9.16 -5.37 4.67
N GLY A 161 7.95 -5.58 5.18
CA GLY A 161 7.66 -6.38 6.37
C GLY A 161 7.52 -5.54 7.65
N THR A 162 7.95 -4.28 7.64
CA THR A 162 7.87 -3.36 8.79
C THR A 162 7.20 -2.04 8.42
N SER A 163 7.53 -1.48 7.26
CA SER A 163 7.12 -0.16 6.79
C SER A 163 6.90 -0.13 5.29
N PHE A 164 6.14 0.86 4.81
CA PHE A 164 6.07 1.14 3.39
C PHE A 164 7.31 1.90 2.93
N ARG A 165 7.94 1.37 1.88
CA ARG A 165 9.10 1.91 1.18
C ARG A 165 8.72 2.18 -0.27
N TRP A 166 9.54 2.95 -0.95
CA TRP A 166 9.36 3.22 -2.36
C TRP A 166 10.69 3.27 -3.09
N TRP A 167 10.62 3.02 -4.40
CA TRP A 167 11.71 3.23 -5.35
C TRP A 167 11.15 3.85 -6.64
N ARG A 168 12.02 4.37 -7.49
CA ARG A 168 11.67 4.99 -8.78
C ARG A 168 12.74 4.66 -9.82
N ARG A 169 12.35 4.81 -11.09
CA ARG A 169 13.27 4.77 -12.24
C ARG A 169 14.03 6.08 -12.42
#